data_AF-A0A1Y2BQM9-F1
#
_entry.id   AF-A0A1Y2BQM9-F1
#
_cell.length_a   1.000
_cell.length_b   1.000
_cell.length_c   1.000
_cell.angle_alpha   90.00
_cell.angle_beta   90.00
_cell.angle_gamma   90.00
#
_symmetry.space_group_name_H-M   'P 1'
#
loop_
_entity.id
_entity.type
_entity.pdbx_description
1 polymer ?
#
loop_
_entity_poly.entity_id
_entity_poly.type
_entity_poly.pdbx_seq_one_letter_code
_entity_poly.pdbx_strand_id
1 'polypeptide(L)'
;MFSVAIPLRYWPNWTSMNPENVVPPIRSSLLSFFYNVKYPPSVVFTLVTLSGNHLVLSLFFKYSNKLHPVIKHVLLVYGTNSLFFYCTHMLLFRAMRAICGFSSFSEGGFNISQWWSVAVCYLIALVIEYWICLWFGSFKKGTRKDSLWRLF
;
A
#
# COMPACT_ATOMS: atom_id res chain seq x y z
N MET A 1 3.57 -1.57 -20.67
CA MET A 1 3.25 -2.82 -19.91
C MET A 1 1.76 -2.91 -19.60
N PHE A 2 1.10 -1.83 -19.18
CA PHE A 2 -0.35 -1.81 -18.97
C PHE A 2 -1.15 -2.21 -20.22
N SER A 3 -0.72 -1.76 -21.41
CA SER A 3 -1.29 -2.16 -22.70
C SER A 3 -1.29 -3.68 -22.94
N VAL A 4 -0.32 -4.42 -22.39
CA VAL A 4 -0.23 -5.88 -22.47
C VAL A 4 -1.10 -6.54 -21.41
N ALA A 5 -1.25 -5.91 -20.24
CA ALA A 5 -2.08 -6.43 -19.16
C ALA A 5 -3.58 -6.46 -19.51
N ILE A 6 -4.06 -5.49 -20.29
CA ILE A 6 -5.48 -5.38 -20.68
C ILE A 6 -5.99 -6.63 -21.43
N PRO A 7 -5.39 -7.06 -22.55
CA PRO A 7 -5.87 -8.25 -23.26
C PRO A 7 -5.69 -9.53 -22.42
N LEU A 8 -4.57 -9.64 -21.69
CA LEU A 8 -4.29 -10.79 -20.82
C LEU A 8 -5.31 -10.92 -19.67
N ARG A 9 -5.95 -9.82 -19.25
CA ARG A 9 -6.99 -9.82 -18.22
C ARG A 9 -8.22 -10.65 -18.60
N TYR A 10 -8.45 -10.88 -19.90
CA TYR A 10 -9.58 -11.68 -20.39
C TYR A 10 -9.23 -13.17 -20.56
N TRP A 11 -7.98 -13.58 -20.32
CA TRP A 11 -7.52 -14.95 -20.54
C TRP A 11 -7.25 -15.68 -19.22
N PRO A 12 -7.86 -16.85 -18.95
CA PRO A 12 -7.77 -17.54 -17.67
C PRO A 12 -6.34 -17.88 -17.22
N ASN A 13 -5.44 -18.21 -18.16
CA ASN A 13 -4.10 -18.72 -17.84
C ASN A 13 -3.13 -17.68 -17.24
N TRP A 14 -3.45 -16.38 -17.37
CA TRP A 14 -2.53 -15.28 -17.01
C TRP A 14 -3.00 -14.48 -15.79
N THR A 15 -4.17 -14.80 -15.26
CA THR A 15 -4.85 -14.12 -14.16
C THR A 15 -5.03 -15.07 -12.98
N SER A 16 -5.07 -14.50 -11.77
CA SER A 16 -5.30 -15.25 -10.53
C SER A 16 -6.74 -15.71 -10.39
N MET A 17 -7.66 -14.95 -10.98
CA MET A 17 -9.09 -15.21 -10.93
C MET A 17 -9.60 -15.41 -12.35
N ASN A 18 -10.25 -16.55 -12.60
CA ASN A 18 -10.86 -16.84 -13.89
C ASN A 18 -11.86 -15.71 -14.24
N PRO A 19 -11.70 -15.01 -15.38
CA PRO A 19 -12.54 -13.87 -15.77
C PRO A 19 -14.03 -14.18 -15.81
N GLU A 20 -14.39 -15.44 -16.07
CA GLU A 20 -15.77 -15.92 -16.14
C GLU A 20 -16.40 -16.06 -14.75
N ASN A 21 -15.58 -16.27 -13.72
CA ASN A 21 -16.03 -16.43 -12.33
C ASN A 21 -16.11 -15.08 -11.59
N VAL A 22 -15.70 -13.97 -12.22
CA VAL A 22 -15.75 -12.64 -11.60
C VAL A 22 -17.19 -12.14 -11.64
N VAL A 23 -17.72 -11.78 -10.47
CA VAL A 23 -19.07 -11.23 -10.31
C VAL A 23 -18.97 -9.81 -9.74
N PRO A 24 -19.57 -8.80 -10.40
CA PRO A 24 -20.20 -8.86 -11.73
C PRO A 24 -19.17 -9.11 -12.85
N PRO A 25 -19.59 -9.53 -14.05
CA PRO A 25 -18.67 -9.84 -15.15
C PRO A 25 -17.64 -8.74 -15.43
N ILE A 26 -16.41 -9.13 -15.78
CA ILE A 26 -15.31 -8.19 -16.03
C ILE A 26 -15.65 -7.12 -17.08
N ARG A 27 -16.49 -7.45 -18.07
CA ARG A 27 -16.88 -6.52 -19.15
C ARG A 27 -17.95 -5.52 -18.73
N SER A 28 -18.72 -5.81 -17.68
CA SER A 28 -19.85 -4.98 -17.25
C SER A 28 -19.49 -3.95 -16.18
N SER A 29 -18.31 -4.08 -15.55
CA SER A 29 -17.90 -3.19 -14.47
C SER A 29 -16.41 -2.90 -14.48
N LEU A 30 -16.05 -1.61 -14.40
CA LEU A 30 -14.67 -1.19 -14.17
C LEU A 30 -14.12 -1.76 -12.87
N LEU A 31 -14.96 -1.86 -11.83
CA LEU A 31 -14.54 -2.42 -10.54
C LEU A 31 -14.10 -3.87 -10.69
N SER A 32 -14.88 -4.68 -11.42
CA SER A 32 -14.54 -6.08 -11.70
C SER A 32 -13.28 -6.21 -12.57
N PHE A 33 -13.10 -5.31 -13.54
CA PHE A 33 -11.87 -5.27 -14.34
C PHE A 33 -10.64 -5.04 -13.46
N PHE A 34 -10.70 -4.07 -12.55
CA PHE A 34 -9.60 -3.73 -11.64
C PHE A 34 -9.51 -4.66 -10.42
N TYR A 35 -10.48 -5.53 -10.18
CA TYR A 35 -10.48 -6.50 -9.08
C TYR A 35 -9.48 -7.64 -9.31
N ASN A 36 -8.19 -7.35 -9.13
CA ASN A 36 -7.11 -8.29 -9.39
C ASN A 36 -6.48 -8.78 -8.10
N VAL A 37 -6.56 -10.09 -7.85
CA VAL A 37 -6.04 -10.72 -6.63
C VAL A 37 -4.60 -11.16 -6.88
N LYS A 38 -3.73 -11.05 -5.88
CA LYS A 38 -2.32 -11.43 -6.01
C LYS A 38 -2.11 -12.95 -6.11
N TYR A 39 -2.96 -13.72 -5.43
CA TYR A 39 -2.82 -15.16 -5.27
C TYR A 39 -4.07 -15.91 -5.76
N PRO A 40 -3.93 -17.01 -6.52
CA PRO A 40 -2.69 -17.65 -7.02
C PRO A 40 -1.85 -16.73 -7.94
N PRO A 41 -0.56 -17.01 -8.19
CA PRO A 41 0.33 -16.09 -8.91
C PRO A 41 -0.24 -15.68 -10.27
N SER A 42 -0.18 -14.38 -10.57
CA SER A 42 -0.84 -13.77 -11.73
C SER A 42 0.12 -12.86 -12.48
N VAL A 43 0.34 -13.14 -13.77
CA VAL A 43 1.15 -12.29 -14.64
C VAL A 43 0.48 -10.93 -14.83
N VAL A 44 -0.85 -10.92 -14.95
CA VAL A 44 -1.63 -9.68 -15.06
C VAL A 44 -1.46 -8.82 -13.80
N PHE A 45 -1.48 -9.43 -12.60
CA PHE A 45 -1.21 -8.72 -11.34
C PHE A 45 0.16 -8.04 -11.39
N THR A 46 1.22 -8.80 -11.71
CA THR A 46 2.58 -8.27 -11.79
C THR A 46 2.71 -7.13 -12.81
N LEU A 47 2.15 -7.29 -14.01
CA LEU A 47 2.21 -6.27 -15.06
C LEU A 47 1.47 -4.99 -14.66
N VAL A 48 0.29 -5.11 -14.04
CA VAL A 48 -0.48 -3.96 -13.56
C VAL A 48 0.26 -3.25 -12.43
N THR A 49 0.75 -3.98 -11.42
CA THR A 49 1.48 -3.39 -10.30
C THR A 49 2.77 -2.71 -10.77
N LEU A 50 3.55 -3.35 -11.65
CA LEU A 50 4.77 -2.77 -12.19
C LEU A 50 4.49 -1.54 -13.06
N SER A 51 3.40 -1.54 -13.83
CA SER A 51 2.97 -0.37 -14.61
C SER A 51 2.58 0.79 -13.69
N GLY A 52 1.85 0.50 -12.60
CA GLY A 52 1.51 1.50 -11.59
C GLY A 52 2.74 2.10 -10.93
N ASN A 53 3.71 1.26 -10.53
CA ASN A 53 4.97 1.71 -9.94
C ASN A 53 5.76 2.62 -10.90
N HIS A 54 5.90 2.23 -12.17
CA HIS A 54 6.56 3.08 -13.17
C HIS A 54 5.81 4.38 -13.45
N LEU A 55 4.48 4.35 -13.45
CA LEU A 55 3.66 5.55 -13.60
C LEU A 55 3.91 6.52 -12.44
N VAL A 56 3.81 6.05 -11.20
CA VAL A 56 4.09 6.86 -10.00
C VAL A 56 5.52 7.39 -10.02
N LEU A 57 6.50 6.56 -10.36
CA LEU A 57 7.89 6.97 -10.48
C LEU A 57 8.07 8.07 -11.54
N SER A 58 7.44 7.92 -12.71
CA SER A 58 7.48 8.93 -13.77
C SER A 58 6.82 10.25 -13.36
N LEU A 59 5.73 10.19 -12.59
CA LEU A 59 5.07 11.37 -12.04
C LEU A 59 5.99 12.08 -11.04
N PHE A 60 6.62 11.34 -10.13
CA PHE A 60 7.59 11.94 -9.21
C PHE A 60 8.80 12.51 -9.94
N PHE A 61 9.31 11.83 -10.96
CA PHE A 61 10.40 12.37 -11.76
C PHE A 61 10.01 13.70 -12.43
N LYS A 62 8.84 13.74 -13.07
CA LYS A 62 8.36 14.92 -13.81
C LYS A 62 7.95 16.09 -12.90
N TYR A 63 7.39 15.81 -11.72
CA TYR A 63 6.74 16.84 -10.89
C TYR A 63 7.40 17.05 -9.52
N SER A 64 8.49 16.35 -9.18
CA SER A 64 9.18 16.46 -7.88
C SER A 64 9.53 17.90 -7.47
N ASN A 65 9.94 18.74 -8.43
CA ASN A 65 10.28 20.14 -8.18
C ASN A 65 9.05 21.05 -7.99
N LYS A 66 7.87 20.59 -8.41
CA LYS A 66 6.60 21.33 -8.28
C LYS A 66 5.80 20.89 -7.04
N LEU A 67 6.23 19.85 -6.34
CA LEU A 67 5.56 19.40 -5.12
C LEU A 67 5.75 20.42 -4.01
N HIS A 68 4.66 20.69 -3.26
CA HIS A 68 4.71 21.53 -2.08
C HIS A 68 5.75 20.98 -1.08
N PRO A 69 6.61 21.83 -0.48
CA PRO A 69 7.72 21.37 0.35
C PRO A 69 7.28 20.50 1.54
N VAL A 70 6.13 20.82 2.14
CA VAL A 70 5.56 20.02 3.24
C VAL A 70 5.19 18.61 2.78
N ILE A 71 4.56 18.46 1.61
CA ILE A 71 4.18 17.15 1.07
C ILE A 71 5.44 16.34 0.76
N LYS A 72 6.43 16.97 0.11
CA LYS A 72 7.73 16.36 -0.17
C LYS A 72 8.41 15.87 1.11
N HIS A 73 8.39 16.67 2.17
CA HIS A 73 8.95 16.30 3.47
C HIS A 73 8.24 15.08 4.06
N VAL A 74 6.91 15.08 4.11
CA VAL A 74 6.12 13.94 4.62
C VAL A 74 6.44 12.66 3.85
N LEU A 75 6.48 12.72 2.52
CA LEU A 75 6.84 11.57 1.68
C LEU A 75 8.26 11.05 1.99
N LEU A 76 9.22 11.94 2.21
CA LEU A 76 10.59 11.56 2.57
C LEU A 76 10.68 10.91 3.95
N VAL A 77 9.92 11.38 4.93
CA VAL A 77 9.91 10.80 6.29
C VAL A 77 9.52 9.33 6.27
N TYR A 78 8.45 8.99 5.55
CA TYR A 78 8.03 7.61 5.38
C TYR A 78 8.97 6.82 4.45
N GLY A 79 9.35 7.40 3.31
CA GLY A 79 10.13 6.70 2.29
C GLY A 79 11.55 6.33 2.74
N THR A 80 12.20 7.18 3.53
CA THR A 80 13.57 6.94 4.02
C THR A 80 13.65 5.94 5.18
N ASN A 81 12.51 5.57 5.77
CA ASN A 81 12.42 4.63 6.89
C ASN A 81 11.38 3.53 6.60
N SER A 82 11.29 3.09 5.34
CA SER A 82 10.19 2.23 4.84
C SER A 82 10.05 0.89 5.58
N LEU A 83 11.17 0.21 5.91
CA LEU A 83 11.14 -1.04 6.68
C LEU A 83 10.67 -0.82 8.12
N PHE A 84 11.17 0.23 8.76
CA PHE A 84 10.78 0.59 10.12
C PHE A 84 9.28 0.91 10.17
N PHE A 85 8.81 1.75 9.24
CA PHE A 85 7.39 2.03 9.05
C PHE A 85 6.58 0.74 8.94
N TYR A 86 6.96 -0.20 8.07
CA TYR A 86 6.23 -1.45 7.88
C TYR A 86 6.10 -2.27 9.17
N CYS A 87 7.21 -2.42 9.91
CA CYS A 87 7.22 -3.15 11.18
C CYS A 87 6.37 -2.44 12.25
N THR A 88 6.54 -1.14 12.42
CA THR A 88 5.75 -0.37 13.40
C THR A 88 4.27 -0.33 13.04
N HIS A 89 3.94 -0.31 11.75
CA HIS A 89 2.57 -0.29 11.27
C HIS A 89 1.82 -1.56 11.65
N MET A 90 2.44 -2.72 11.41
CA MET A 90 1.86 -4.00 11.83
C MET A 90 1.66 -4.07 13.35
N LEU A 91 2.60 -3.56 14.14
CA LEU A 91 2.50 -3.53 15.60
C LEU A 91 1.43 -2.55 16.10
N LEU A 92 1.35 -1.36 15.49
CA LEU A 92 0.40 -0.32 15.87
C LEU A 92 -1.04 -0.78 15.63
N PHE A 93 -1.34 -1.37 14.48
CA PHE A 93 -2.67 -1.91 14.21
C PHE A 93 -3.03 -3.07 15.14
N ARG A 94 -2.07 -3.93 15.48
CA ARG A 94 -2.29 -4.98 16.49
C ARG A 94 -2.60 -4.39 17.86
N ALA A 95 -1.90 -3.33 18.28
CA ALA A 95 -2.14 -2.63 19.54
C ALA A 95 -3.49 -1.91 19.54
N MET A 96 -3.83 -1.18 18.47
CA MET A 96 -5.13 -0.52 18.32
C MET A 96 -6.29 -1.51 18.38
N ARG A 97 -6.15 -2.68 17.76
CA ARG A 97 -7.14 -3.76 17.87
C ARG A 97 -7.33 -4.20 19.32
N ALA A 98 -6.23 -4.38 20.07
CA ALA A 98 -6.27 -4.85 21.45
C ALA A 98 -6.85 -3.79 22.42
N ILE A 99 -6.49 -2.51 22.25
CA ILE A 99 -6.88 -1.43 23.16
C ILE A 99 -8.30 -0.97 22.90
N CYS A 100 -8.64 -0.73 21.64
CA CYS A 100 -9.93 -0.11 21.29
C CYS A 100 -11.05 -1.14 21.09
N GLY A 101 -10.78 -2.44 21.27
CA GLY A 101 -11.77 -3.51 21.08
C GLY A 101 -12.42 -3.48 19.69
N PHE A 102 -11.71 -2.95 18.68
CA PHE A 102 -12.28 -2.75 17.35
C PHE A 102 -12.57 -4.11 16.71
N SER A 103 -13.84 -4.53 16.83
CA SER A 103 -14.41 -5.70 16.17
C SER A 103 -14.39 -5.59 14.66
N SER A 104 -14.15 -4.40 14.10
CA SER A 104 -13.93 -4.19 12.65
C SER A 104 -12.67 -4.87 12.11
N PHE A 105 -11.71 -5.22 12.99
CA PHE A 105 -10.53 -6.05 12.65
C PHE A 105 -10.70 -7.51 13.10
N SER A 106 -11.94 -7.97 13.22
CA SER A 106 -12.32 -9.36 13.49
C SER A 106 -11.86 -10.29 12.36
N GLU A 107 -11.57 -11.55 12.71
CA GLU A 107 -11.13 -12.61 11.79
C GLU A 107 -12.20 -12.97 10.73
N GLY A 108 -13.44 -12.52 10.91
CA GLY A 108 -14.59 -12.81 10.03
C GLY A 108 -14.71 -11.96 8.75
N GLY A 109 -13.75 -11.08 8.46
CA GLY A 109 -13.73 -10.25 7.26
C GLY A 109 -14.33 -8.85 7.44
N PHE A 110 -14.03 -7.96 6.50
CA PHE A 110 -14.45 -6.56 6.53
C PHE A 110 -15.94 -6.41 6.21
N ASN A 111 -16.75 -5.95 7.16
CA ASN A 111 -18.10 -5.53 6.87
C ASN A 111 -18.06 -4.17 6.16
N ILE A 112 -18.63 -4.09 4.94
CA ILE A 112 -18.57 -2.88 4.12
C ILE A 112 -19.20 -1.67 4.83
N SER A 113 -20.15 -1.88 5.73
CA SER A 113 -20.78 -0.81 6.53
C SER A 113 -19.80 -0.08 7.48
N GLN A 114 -18.67 -0.71 7.81
CA GLN A 114 -17.65 -0.19 8.73
C GLN A 114 -16.41 0.36 8.00
N TRP A 115 -16.47 0.56 6.68
CA TRP A 115 -15.32 1.04 5.90
C TRP A 115 -14.75 2.36 6.44
N TRP A 116 -15.61 3.25 6.93
CA TRP A 116 -15.23 4.57 7.43
C TRP A 116 -14.43 4.46 8.74
N SER A 117 -14.77 3.52 9.62
CA SER A 117 -14.09 3.38 10.91
C SER A 117 -12.67 2.87 10.70
N VAL A 118 -12.50 1.93 9.77
CA VAL A 118 -11.19 1.45 9.33
C VAL A 118 -10.38 2.59 8.71
N ALA A 119 -10.99 3.41 7.85
CA ALA A 119 -10.32 4.56 7.25
C ALA A 119 -9.86 5.59 8.30
N VAL A 120 -10.70 5.88 9.29
CA VAL A 120 -10.35 6.79 10.41
C VAL A 120 -9.21 6.20 11.25
N CYS A 121 -9.30 4.93 11.64
CA CYS A 121 -8.21 4.25 12.36
C CYS A 121 -6.90 4.29 11.56
N TYR A 122 -6.99 4.09 10.25
CA TYR A 122 -5.82 4.16 9.37
C TYR A 122 -5.20 5.55 9.30
N LEU A 123 -6.01 6.60 9.20
CA LEU A 123 -5.50 7.98 9.25
C LEU A 123 -4.86 8.31 10.61
N ILE A 124 -5.47 7.87 11.71
CA ILE A 124 -4.91 8.04 13.06
C ILE A 124 -3.56 7.31 13.17
N ALA A 125 -3.50 6.06 12.70
CA ALA A 125 -2.28 5.27 12.70
C ALA A 125 -1.16 5.94 11.90
N LEU A 126 -1.47 6.46 10.70
CA LEU A 126 -0.52 7.22 9.90
C LEU A 126 -0.01 8.46 10.64
N VAL A 127 -0.88 9.25 11.26
CA VAL A 127 -0.43 10.44 12.01
C VAL A 127 0.52 10.05 13.14
N ILE A 128 0.24 8.97 13.88
CA ILE A 128 1.12 8.46 14.94
C ILE A 128 2.46 7.98 14.34
N GLU A 129 2.40 7.21 13.26
CA GLU A 129 3.57 6.67 12.56
C GLU A 129 4.46 7.76 11.98
N TYR A 130 3.90 8.88 11.54
CA TYR A 130 4.67 10.04 11.08
C TYR A 130 5.64 10.50 12.18
N TRP A 131 5.15 10.69 13.40
CA TRP A 131 5.97 11.14 14.53
C TRP A 131 7.00 10.08 14.93
N ILE A 132 6.61 8.80 14.91
CA ILE A 132 7.51 7.68 15.19
C ILE A 132 8.65 7.61 14.14
N CYS A 133 8.33 7.78 12.86
CA CYS A 133 9.31 7.79 11.77
C CYS A 133 10.23 9.02 11.82
N LEU A 134 9.69 10.19 12.18
CA LEU A 134 10.49 11.40 12.39
C LEU A 134 11.54 11.21 13.50
N TRP A 135 11.10 10.64 14.62
CA TRP A 135 11.98 10.33 15.74
C TRP A 135 13.06 9.33 15.33
N PHE A 136 12.67 8.24 14.67
CA PHE A 136 13.60 7.22 14.21
C PHE A 136 14.61 7.77 13.18
N GLY A 137 14.17 8.63 12.27
CA GLY A 137 15.07 9.30 11.32
C GLY A 137 16.12 10.17 12.02
N SER A 138 15.76 10.81 13.14
CA SER A 138 16.69 11.59 13.96
C SER A 138 17.68 10.70 14.73
N PHE A 139 17.18 9.59 15.30
CA PHE A 139 18.01 8.56 15.94
C PHE A 139 19.04 7.99 14.96
N LYS A 140 18.60 7.60 13.75
CA LYS A 140 19.45 7.03 12.69
C LYS A 140 20.58 7.97 12.29
N LYS A 141 20.32 9.29 12.20
CA LYS A 141 21.37 10.29 11.91
C LYS A 141 22.49 10.29 12.94
N GLY A 142 22.18 10.06 14.22
CA GLY A 142 23.15 9.99 15.32
C GLY A 142 23.93 8.68 15.43
N THR A 143 23.56 7.64 14.69
CA THR A 143 24.25 6.34 14.73
C THR A 143 25.52 6.30 13.87
N ARG A 144 26.51 5.52 14.31
CA ARG A 144 27.78 5.27 13.58
C ARG A 144 27.50 4.74 12.18
N LYS A 145 28.38 5.06 11.23
CA LYS A 145 28.24 4.68 9.81
C LYS A 145 28.10 3.17 9.59
N ASP A 146 28.80 2.38 10.39
CA ASP A 146 28.85 0.91 10.28
C ASP A 146 27.73 0.19 11.05
N SER A 147 26.79 0.94 11.62
CA SER A 147 25.70 0.36 12.40
C SER A 147 24.65 -0.28 11.50
N LEU A 148 24.13 -1.45 11.91
CA LEU A 148 23.00 -2.10 11.25
C LEU A 148 21.77 -1.19 11.12
N TRP A 149 21.61 -0.22 12.04
CA TRP A 149 20.55 0.79 12.01
C TRP A 149 20.59 1.72 10.78
N ARG A 150 21.70 1.74 10.03
CA ARG A 150 21.82 2.51 8.77
C ARG A 150 21.52 1.71 7.51
N LEU A 151 21.39 0.38 7.59
CA LEU A 151 21.12 -0.47 6.43
C LEU A 151 19.74 -0.22 5.79
N PHE A 152 18.79 0.32 6.56
CA PHE A 152 17.41 0.56 6.13
C PHE A 152 16.95 1.95 6.51
#